data_AF-A0A962S3K9-F1
#
_entry.id   AF-A0A962S3K9-F1
#
_cell.length_a   1.000
_cell.length_b   1.000
_cell.length_c   1.000
_cell.angle_alpha   90.00
_cell.angle_beta   90.00
_cell.angle_gamma   90.00
#
_symmetry.space_group_name_H-M   'P 1'
#
loop_
_entity.id
_entity.type
_entity.pdbx_description
1 polymer ?
#
loop_
_entity_poly.entity_id
_entity_poly.type
_entity_poly.pdbx_seq_one_letter_code
_entity_poly.pdbx_strand_id
1 'polypeptide(L)'
;IFREVEGEICEPYEQLTIDIEERHQGAIMEALGTRRGDLRDMVPDGRGRVRLDYAIPSRGLIGFQTEFLTLTSGTGLIYHVFERYDRAHRGGIAPRKNGVLISNGTGKALGYALFNLQERGRLFLKPGDEVYEGQVVGIHARSNDLTVNPLKAKQLTNIRAAGSDENILLTPPVLFSLEQALEFIETDELVEITPAKIRIRKRQLNETERKRASRADVE
;
A
#
# COMPACT_ATOMS: atom_id res chain seq x y z
N ILE A 1 -18.82 -5.70 1.55
CA ILE A 1 -19.54 -6.90 2.02
C ILE A 1 -20.17 -7.54 0.80
N PHE A 2 -19.89 -8.81 0.53
CA PHE A 2 -20.58 -9.52 -0.56
C PHE A 2 -21.97 -9.94 -0.11
N ARG A 3 -22.94 -9.93 -1.02
CA ARG A 3 -24.31 -10.39 -0.78
C ARG A 3 -24.66 -11.46 -1.79
N GLU A 4 -25.40 -12.47 -1.36
CA GLU A 4 -26.03 -13.40 -2.27
C GLU A 4 -27.42 -12.84 -2.63
N VAL A 5 -27.65 -12.59 -3.92
CA VAL A 5 -28.92 -12.12 -4.46
C VAL A 5 -29.31 -13.08 -5.58
N GLU A 6 -30.44 -13.76 -5.42
CA GLU A 6 -30.97 -14.71 -6.43
C GLU A 6 -29.97 -15.83 -6.84
N GLY A 7 -29.13 -16.27 -5.90
CA GLY A 7 -28.11 -17.31 -6.14
C GLY A 7 -26.82 -16.80 -6.80
N GLU A 8 -26.69 -15.49 -7.00
CA GLU A 8 -25.49 -14.85 -7.52
C GLU A 8 -24.76 -14.04 -6.43
N ILE A 9 -23.43 -14.11 -6.43
CA ILE A 9 -22.60 -13.30 -5.54
C ILE A 9 -22.53 -11.88 -6.12
N CYS A 10 -22.99 -10.91 -5.35
CA CYS A 10 -22.98 -9.50 -5.69
C CYS A 10 -22.03 -8.70 -4.78
N GLU A 11 -21.43 -7.65 -5.34
CA GLU A 11 -20.61 -6.67 -4.62
C GLU A 11 -21.21 -5.25 -4.74
N PRO A 12 -20.95 -4.33 -3.79
CA PRO A 12 -21.45 -2.97 -3.88
C PRO A 12 -20.72 -2.20 -5.00
N TYR A 13 -21.51 -1.48 -5.79
CA TYR A 13 -21.07 -0.54 -6.82
C TYR A 13 -21.40 0.89 -6.43
N GLU A 14 -20.52 1.80 -6.83
CA GLU A 14 -20.62 3.22 -6.58
C GLU A 14 -20.61 3.99 -7.90
N GLN A 15 -21.42 5.05 -7.92
CA GLN A 15 -21.35 6.06 -8.96
C GLN A 15 -20.24 7.03 -8.59
N LEU A 16 -19.18 7.07 -9.40
CA LEU A 16 -18.03 7.94 -9.25
C LEU A 16 -18.12 9.07 -10.28
N THR A 17 -18.13 10.31 -9.80
CA THR A 17 -18.02 11.52 -10.61
C THR A 17 -16.68 12.17 -10.33
N ILE A 18 -15.89 12.40 -11.38
CA ILE A 18 -14.62 13.12 -11.30
C ILE A 18 -14.60 14.30 -12.26
N ASP A 19 -13.97 15.38 -11.83
CA ASP A 19 -13.77 16.58 -12.63
C ASP A 19 -12.28 16.93 -12.61
N ILE A 20 -11.64 16.89 -13.78
CA ILE A 20 -10.18 16.98 -13.93
C ILE A 20 -9.82 17.84 -15.13
N GLU A 21 -8.59 18.38 -15.15
CA GLU A 21 -8.05 19.01 -16.36
C GLU A 21 -7.79 17.95 -17.45
N GLU A 22 -8.01 18.32 -18.72
CA GLU A 22 -7.88 17.40 -19.87
C GLU A 22 -6.51 16.69 -19.93
N ARG A 23 -5.44 17.36 -19.49
CA ARG A 23 -4.08 16.78 -19.43
C ARG A 23 -3.97 15.54 -18.53
N HIS A 24 -4.83 15.41 -17.53
CA HIS A 24 -4.83 14.29 -16.58
C HIS A 24 -5.76 13.15 -17.01
N GLN A 25 -6.59 13.36 -18.05
CA GLN A 25 -7.62 12.43 -18.47
C GLN A 25 -7.08 11.02 -18.73
N GLY A 26 -6.03 10.89 -19.55
CA GLY A 26 -5.49 9.58 -19.91
C GLY A 26 -5.03 8.74 -18.71
N ALA A 27 -4.28 9.37 -17.80
CA ALA A 27 -3.76 8.68 -16.61
C ALA A 27 -4.88 8.23 -15.66
N ILE A 28 -5.92 9.05 -15.49
CA ILE A 28 -7.07 8.71 -14.65
C ILE A 28 -7.92 7.60 -15.28
N MET A 29 -8.15 7.65 -16.58
CA MET A 29 -8.89 6.60 -17.30
C MET A 29 -8.16 5.24 -17.21
N GLU A 30 -6.84 5.23 -17.34
CA GLU A 30 -6.02 4.02 -17.18
C GLU A 30 -6.14 3.47 -15.75
N ALA A 31 -5.94 4.32 -14.73
CA ALA A 31 -6.01 3.93 -13.33
C ALA A 31 -7.38 3.34 -12.98
N LEU A 32 -8.48 3.99 -13.39
CA LEU A 32 -9.85 3.50 -13.16
C LEU A 32 -10.14 2.22 -13.95
N GLY A 33 -9.60 2.08 -15.16
CA GLY A 33 -9.73 0.85 -15.96
C GLY A 33 -9.13 -0.37 -15.25
N THR A 34 -7.95 -0.22 -14.64
CA THR A 34 -7.33 -1.31 -13.86
C THR A 34 -8.15 -1.70 -12.61
N ARG A 35 -8.95 -0.77 -12.10
CA ARG A 35 -9.83 -0.92 -10.93
C ARG A 35 -11.25 -1.38 -11.27
N ARG A 36 -11.48 -1.83 -12.52
CA ARG A 36 -12.80 -2.27 -13.03
C ARG A 36 -13.86 -1.15 -13.00
N GLY A 37 -13.42 0.09 -13.23
CA GLY A 37 -14.32 1.22 -13.46
C GLY A 37 -14.88 1.18 -14.87
N ASP A 38 -16.20 1.17 -15.00
CA ASP A 38 -16.92 1.27 -16.26
C ASP A 38 -17.27 2.74 -16.52
N LEU A 39 -16.72 3.32 -17.60
CA LEU A 39 -17.06 4.67 -18.01
C LEU A 39 -18.53 4.71 -18.46
N ARG A 40 -19.31 5.62 -17.86
CA ARG A 40 -20.73 5.83 -18.17
C ARG A 40 -20.95 7.05 -19.02
N ASP A 41 -20.28 8.15 -18.68
CA ASP A 41 -20.40 9.40 -19.42
C ASP A 41 -19.10 10.20 -19.36
N MET A 42 -18.89 11.05 -20.37
CA MET A 42 -17.75 11.94 -20.51
C MET A 42 -18.21 13.25 -21.10
N VAL A 43 -18.12 14.32 -20.30
CA VAL A 43 -18.58 15.65 -20.68
C VAL A 43 -17.42 16.64 -20.57
N PRO A 44 -16.79 17.03 -21.69
CA PRO A 44 -15.83 18.12 -21.70
C PRO A 44 -16.54 19.46 -21.55
N ASP A 45 -15.93 20.40 -20.80
CA ASP A 45 -16.50 21.74 -20.60
C ASP A 45 -16.11 22.75 -21.69
N GLY A 46 -15.20 22.36 -22.60
CA GLY A 46 -14.65 23.20 -23.67
C GLY A 46 -13.73 24.32 -23.18
N ARG A 47 -13.37 24.31 -21.89
CA ARG A 47 -12.51 25.29 -21.21
C ARG A 47 -11.29 24.63 -20.56
N GLY A 48 -10.99 23.37 -20.93
CA GLY A 48 -9.81 22.63 -20.51
C GLY A 48 -10.06 21.66 -19.36
N ARG A 49 -11.31 21.41 -18.97
CA ARG A 49 -11.68 20.38 -17.98
C ARG A 49 -12.66 19.39 -18.57
N VAL A 50 -12.67 18.20 -17.99
CA VAL A 50 -13.56 17.12 -18.37
C VAL A 50 -14.15 16.49 -17.11
N ARG A 51 -15.47 16.31 -17.15
CA ARG A 51 -16.20 15.52 -16.17
C ARG A 51 -16.32 14.09 -16.68
N LEU A 52 -15.94 13.12 -15.86
CA LEU A 52 -16.10 11.70 -16.15
C LEU A 52 -17.01 11.08 -15.09
N ASP A 53 -18.01 10.33 -15.54
CA ASP A 53 -18.90 9.56 -14.68
C ASP A 53 -18.62 8.06 -14.89
N TYR A 54 -18.40 7.33 -13.80
CA TYR A 54 -18.04 5.93 -13.76
C TYR A 54 -18.99 5.14 -12.86
N ALA A 55 -19.24 3.88 -13.20
CA ALA A 55 -19.70 2.89 -12.25
C ALA A 55 -18.52 2.02 -11.86
N ILE A 56 -18.22 1.92 -10.56
CA ILE A 56 -17.02 1.22 -10.07
C ILE A 56 -17.38 0.41 -8.82
N PRO A 57 -16.87 -0.83 -8.64
CA PRO A 57 -17.07 -1.54 -7.38
C PRO A 57 -16.43 -0.76 -6.22
N SER A 58 -17.09 -0.69 -5.07
CA SER A 58 -16.56 0.02 -3.87
C SER A 58 -15.14 -0.42 -3.52
N ARG A 59 -14.86 -1.71 -3.74
CA ARG A 59 -13.55 -2.31 -3.53
C ARG A 59 -12.47 -1.63 -4.37
N GLY A 60 -12.77 -1.23 -5.60
CA GLY A 60 -11.88 -0.55 -6.55
C GLY A 60 -11.52 0.87 -6.12
N LEU A 61 -12.42 1.54 -5.39
CA LEU A 61 -12.22 2.90 -4.89
C LEU A 61 -11.30 2.98 -3.67
N ILE A 62 -11.10 1.88 -2.95
CA ILE A 62 -10.25 1.87 -1.75
C ILE A 62 -8.84 2.35 -2.14
N GLY A 63 -8.40 3.44 -1.50
CA GLY A 63 -7.09 4.07 -1.71
C GLY A 63 -6.90 4.84 -3.02
N PHE A 64 -7.86 4.75 -3.95
CA PHE A 64 -7.84 5.53 -5.19
C PHE A 64 -7.86 7.05 -4.93
N GLN A 65 -8.46 7.51 -3.84
CA GLN A 65 -8.50 8.94 -3.52
C GLN A 65 -7.09 9.56 -3.39
N THR A 66 -6.14 8.85 -2.77
CA THR A 66 -4.76 9.37 -2.63
C THR A 66 -4.00 9.32 -3.94
N GLU A 67 -4.19 8.26 -4.72
CA GLU A 67 -3.64 8.14 -6.07
C GLU A 67 -4.18 9.25 -6.99
N PHE A 68 -5.48 9.50 -6.94
CA PHE A 68 -6.17 10.55 -7.69
C PHE A 68 -5.62 11.93 -7.39
N LEU A 69 -5.43 12.28 -6.10
CA LEU A 69 -4.83 13.56 -5.72
C LEU A 69 -3.40 13.71 -6.26
N THR A 70 -2.64 12.62 -6.30
CA THR A 70 -1.28 12.62 -6.85
C THR A 70 -1.29 12.80 -8.38
N LEU A 71 -2.12 12.02 -9.08
CA LEU A 71 -2.25 12.05 -10.54
C LEU A 71 -2.77 13.41 -11.07
N THR A 72 -3.63 14.07 -10.29
CA THR A 72 -4.19 15.38 -10.62
C THR A 72 -3.41 16.55 -10.04
N SER A 73 -2.31 16.28 -9.31
CA SER A 73 -1.56 17.32 -8.58
C SER A 73 -2.47 18.20 -7.68
N GLY A 74 -3.54 17.61 -7.16
CA GLY A 74 -4.52 18.26 -6.29
C GLY A 74 -5.58 19.14 -6.98
N THR A 75 -5.61 19.24 -8.32
CA THR A 75 -6.59 20.08 -9.03
C THR A 75 -7.88 19.35 -9.43
N GLY A 76 -7.91 18.03 -9.22
CA GLY A 76 -9.07 17.19 -9.50
C GLY A 76 -10.10 17.23 -8.37
N LEU A 77 -11.38 17.12 -8.74
CA LEU A 77 -12.48 16.89 -7.80
C LEU A 77 -12.97 15.46 -7.97
N ILE A 78 -13.26 14.80 -6.85
CA ILE A 78 -13.74 13.42 -6.81
C ILE A 78 -14.95 13.33 -5.87
N TYR A 79 -16.02 12.74 -6.37
CA TYR A 79 -17.23 12.47 -5.61
C TYR A 79 -17.68 11.06 -5.92
N HIS A 80 -18.12 10.32 -4.91
CA HIS A 80 -18.71 9.01 -5.13
C HIS A 80 -19.85 8.76 -4.16
N VAL A 81 -20.83 7.97 -4.60
CA VAL A 81 -21.97 7.57 -3.80
C VAL A 81 -22.33 6.13 -4.11
N PHE A 82 -22.74 5.39 -3.08
CA PHE A 82 -23.29 4.05 -3.25
C PHE A 82 -24.50 4.08 -4.19
N GLU A 83 -24.48 3.24 -5.22
CA GLU A 83 -25.55 3.17 -6.22
C GLU A 83 -26.39 1.89 -6.03
N ARG A 84 -25.75 0.72 -6.10
CA ARG A 84 -26.44 -0.58 -6.04
C ARG A 84 -25.50 -1.73 -5.69
N TYR A 85 -26.07 -2.92 -5.46
CA TYR A 85 -25.34 -4.17 -5.56
C TYR A 85 -25.47 -4.71 -6.99
N ASP A 86 -24.38 -5.21 -7.55
CA ASP A 86 -24.35 -5.82 -8.88
C ASP A 86 -23.48 -7.08 -8.86
N ARG A 87 -23.54 -7.89 -9.92
CA ARG A 87 -22.78 -9.12 -10.07
C ARG A 87 -21.31 -8.89 -9.77
N ALA A 88 -20.78 -9.62 -8.78
CA ALA A 88 -19.38 -9.53 -8.44
C ALA A 88 -18.56 -10.05 -9.63
N HIS A 89 -17.61 -9.24 -10.09
CA HIS A 89 -16.71 -9.70 -11.14
C HIS A 89 -15.75 -10.76 -10.56
N ARG A 90 -15.61 -11.90 -11.24
CA ARG A 90 -14.63 -12.92 -10.87
C ARG A 90 -13.22 -12.37 -11.10
N GLY A 91 -12.42 -12.34 -10.04
CA GLY A 91 -11.07 -11.78 -10.06
C GLY A 91 -10.99 -10.58 -9.11
N GLY A 92 -10.22 -10.75 -8.03
CA GLY A 92 -9.95 -9.66 -7.08
C GLY A 92 -9.29 -8.46 -7.75
N ILE A 93 -9.16 -7.37 -7.00
CA ILE A 93 -8.23 -6.29 -7.35
C ILE A 93 -6.86 -6.92 -7.30
N ALA A 94 -6.03 -6.58 -8.28
CA ALA A 94 -4.70 -7.17 -8.39
C ALA A 94 -4.01 -7.11 -7.02
N PRO A 95 -3.54 -8.24 -6.48
CA PRO A 95 -2.77 -8.23 -5.25
C PRO A 95 -1.55 -7.33 -5.43
N ARG A 96 -1.01 -6.81 -4.33
CA ARG A 96 0.23 -6.03 -4.42
C ARG A 96 1.30 -6.88 -5.09
N LYS A 97 2.07 -6.26 -5.98
CA LYS A 97 3.15 -6.95 -6.71
C LYS A 97 4.38 -7.20 -5.83
N ASN A 98 4.52 -6.43 -4.76
CA ASN A 98 5.67 -6.41 -3.87
C ASN A 98 5.35 -7.12 -2.57
N GLY A 99 6.31 -7.88 -2.04
CA GLY A 99 6.26 -8.39 -0.68
C GLY A 99 6.69 -7.33 0.33
N VAL A 100 6.76 -7.72 1.59
CA VAL A 100 7.12 -6.83 2.70
C VAL A 100 8.44 -7.22 3.38
N LEU A 101 9.11 -6.21 3.91
CA LEU A 101 10.22 -6.38 4.86
C LEU A 101 9.64 -6.47 6.27
N ILE A 102 9.91 -7.56 6.99
CA ILE A 102 9.30 -7.84 8.30
C ILE A 102 10.41 -7.84 9.37
N SER A 103 10.24 -7.12 10.47
CA SER A 103 11.20 -7.14 11.58
C SER A 103 11.25 -8.52 12.25
N ASN A 104 12.44 -9.02 12.51
CA ASN A 104 12.66 -10.25 13.28
C ASN A 104 12.83 -10.02 14.80
N GLY A 105 12.71 -8.78 15.28
CA GLY A 105 12.99 -8.47 16.68
C GLY A 105 12.43 -7.14 17.13
N THR A 106 12.48 -6.95 18.46
CA THR A 106 11.95 -5.76 19.13
C THR A 106 13.08 -4.89 19.66
N GLY A 107 13.06 -3.59 19.34
CA GLY A 107 14.10 -2.65 19.74
C GLY A 107 14.07 -1.36 18.92
N LYS A 108 15.18 -0.62 18.92
CA LYS A 108 15.35 0.61 18.14
C LYS A 108 16.03 0.33 16.81
N ALA A 109 15.46 0.84 15.72
CA ALA A 109 16.04 0.75 14.39
C ALA A 109 17.38 1.51 14.32
N LEU A 110 18.44 0.85 13.88
CA LEU A 110 19.77 1.45 13.79
C LEU A 110 20.05 1.93 12.36
N GLY A 111 20.66 3.11 12.22
CA GLY A 111 20.97 3.69 10.90
C GLY A 111 21.80 2.77 10.00
N TYR A 112 22.77 2.05 10.57
CA TYR A 112 23.57 1.05 9.85
C TYR A 112 22.72 -0.11 9.31
N ALA A 113 21.76 -0.61 10.09
CA ALA A 113 20.85 -1.66 9.62
C ALA A 113 19.96 -1.13 8.49
N LEU A 114 19.35 0.05 8.69
CA LEU A 114 18.48 0.68 7.69
C LEU A 114 19.23 0.96 6.37
N PHE A 115 20.49 1.37 6.45
CA PHE A 115 21.32 1.61 5.27
C PHE A 115 21.51 0.37 4.39
N ASN A 116 21.67 -0.81 5.01
CA ASN A 116 21.76 -2.05 4.26
C ASN A 116 20.38 -2.54 3.78
N LEU A 117 19.30 -2.20 4.51
CA LEU A 117 17.95 -2.64 4.17
C LEU A 117 17.32 -1.83 3.04
N GLN A 118 17.67 -0.55 2.88
CA GLN A 118 17.13 0.29 1.79
C GLN A 118 17.56 -0.20 0.40
N GLU A 119 18.65 -0.98 0.27
CA GLU A 119 19.01 -1.63 -0.99
C GLU A 119 18.00 -2.72 -1.40
N ARG A 120 17.27 -3.28 -0.42
CA ARG A 120 16.26 -4.32 -0.66
C ARG A 120 14.89 -3.74 -0.95
N GLY A 121 14.69 -2.44 -0.77
CA GLY A 121 13.42 -1.78 -1.06
C GLY A 121 13.20 -0.50 -0.26
N ARG A 122 11.95 -0.05 -0.19
CA ARG A 122 11.60 1.25 0.43
C ARG A 122 11.22 1.06 1.89
N LEU A 123 11.83 1.82 2.79
CA LEU A 123 11.65 1.69 4.23
C LEU A 123 10.52 2.58 4.76
N PHE A 124 9.92 2.17 5.87
CA PHE A 124 8.92 2.95 6.62
C PHE A 124 9.48 3.63 7.87
N LEU A 125 10.73 3.30 8.22
CA LEU A 125 11.34 3.67 9.49
C LEU A 125 12.44 4.71 9.32
N LYS A 126 12.61 5.51 10.35
CA LYS A 126 13.78 6.37 10.58
C LYS A 126 14.72 5.74 11.61
N PRO A 127 16.01 6.10 11.61
CA PRO A 127 16.91 5.74 12.71
C PRO A 127 16.32 6.16 14.06
N GLY A 128 16.31 5.25 15.02
CA GLY A 128 15.78 5.46 16.37
C GLY A 128 14.32 5.06 16.55
N ASP A 129 13.58 4.77 15.47
CA ASP A 129 12.20 4.30 15.58
C ASP A 129 12.12 2.96 16.32
N GLU A 130 11.15 2.85 17.23
CA GLU A 130 10.84 1.62 17.94
C GLU A 130 10.08 0.66 17.03
N VAL A 131 10.59 -0.56 16.96
CA VAL A 131 10.02 -1.67 16.18
C VAL A 131 9.81 -2.88 17.05
N TYR A 132 8.88 -3.75 16.66
CA TYR A 132 8.66 -5.04 17.29
C TYR A 132 8.69 -6.18 16.27
N GLU A 133 8.92 -7.41 16.74
CA GLU A 133 8.92 -8.60 15.90
C GLU A 133 7.59 -8.76 15.15
N GLY A 134 7.66 -9.02 13.84
CA GLY A 134 6.49 -9.16 12.97
C GLY A 134 5.88 -7.84 12.48
N GLN A 135 6.42 -6.69 12.91
CA GLN A 135 6.10 -5.39 12.32
C GLN A 135 6.66 -5.32 10.90
N VAL A 136 5.88 -4.80 9.95
CA VAL A 136 6.33 -4.48 8.60
C VAL A 136 7.10 -3.17 8.64
N VAL A 137 8.34 -3.21 8.12
CA VAL A 137 9.32 -2.12 8.19
C VAL A 137 9.66 -1.52 6.82
N GLY A 138 9.09 -2.08 5.74
CA GLY A 138 9.25 -1.57 4.38
C GLY A 138 8.61 -2.45 3.31
N ILE A 139 8.67 -1.95 2.08
CA ILE A 139 8.25 -2.63 0.86
C ILE A 139 9.47 -3.32 0.26
N HIS A 140 9.39 -4.62 0.01
CA HIS A 140 10.45 -5.36 -0.66
C HIS A 140 10.40 -5.11 -2.17
N ALA A 141 11.58 -4.98 -2.80
CA ALA A 141 11.68 -4.80 -4.26
C ALA A 141 11.16 -6.01 -5.06
N ARG A 142 11.03 -7.19 -4.42
CA ARG A 142 10.50 -8.42 -5.02
C ARG A 142 9.15 -8.79 -4.39
N SER A 143 8.46 -9.75 -5.00
CA SER A 143 7.13 -10.21 -4.57
C SER A 143 7.12 -11.04 -3.29
N ASN A 144 8.24 -11.65 -2.90
CA ASN A 144 8.30 -12.48 -1.71
C ASN A 144 8.49 -11.63 -0.44
N ASP A 145 7.92 -12.07 0.68
CA ASP A 145 8.21 -11.48 1.98
C ASP A 145 9.61 -11.84 2.46
N LEU A 146 10.22 -10.93 3.23
CA LEU A 146 11.57 -11.09 3.75
C LEU A 146 11.64 -10.64 5.21
N THR A 147 11.92 -11.58 6.11
CA THR A 147 12.24 -11.23 7.50
C THR A 147 13.66 -10.66 7.57
N VAL A 148 13.80 -9.50 8.20
CA VAL A 148 15.04 -8.72 8.29
C VAL A 148 15.30 -8.24 9.72
N ASN A 149 16.56 -7.91 10.01
CA ASN A 149 16.95 -7.39 11.32
C ASN A 149 17.25 -5.87 11.24
N PRO A 150 16.32 -4.99 11.66
CA PRO A 150 16.53 -3.54 11.71
C PRO A 150 17.38 -3.10 12.92
N LEU A 151 17.75 -4.01 13.81
CA LEU A 151 18.47 -3.74 15.06
C LEU A 151 19.98 -4.05 14.93
N LYS A 152 20.45 -4.44 13.74
CA LYS A 152 21.83 -4.86 13.52
C LYS A 152 22.81 -3.70 13.72
N ALA A 153 23.67 -3.81 14.73
CA ALA A 153 24.76 -2.87 14.96
C ALA A 153 25.89 -3.08 13.94
N LYS A 154 26.65 -2.02 13.67
CA LYS A 154 27.90 -2.10 12.90
C LYS A 154 28.88 -2.97 13.69
N GLN A 155 29.42 -4.02 13.08
CA GLN A 155 30.52 -4.74 13.70
C GLN A 155 31.76 -3.86 13.68
N LEU A 156 32.25 -3.50 14.86
CA LEU A 156 33.54 -2.84 15.03
C LEU A 156 34.64 -3.87 14.79
N THR A 157 34.97 -4.11 13.52
CA THR A 157 36.26 -4.71 13.22
C THR A 157 37.33 -3.68 13.58
N ASN A 158 38.26 -4.04 14.45
CA ASN A 158 39.42 -3.22 14.86
C ASN A 158 40.41 -2.98 13.70
N ILE A 159 39.91 -2.76 12.49
CA ILE A 159 40.70 -2.43 11.31
C ILE A 159 40.64 -0.91 11.19
N ARG A 160 41.78 -0.30 11.51
CA ARG A 160 42.14 1.09 11.24
C ARG A 160 41.90 1.41 9.75
N ALA A 161 40.67 1.78 9.38
CA ALA A 161 40.43 2.54 8.17
C ALA A 161 40.63 4.01 8.52
N ALA A 162 41.82 4.52 8.22
CA ALA A 162 42.10 5.93 8.28
C ALA A 162 41.11 6.69 7.37
N GLY A 163 40.25 7.52 7.95
CA GLY A 163 39.66 8.65 7.24
C GLY A 163 38.29 8.51 6.55
N SER A 164 37.51 7.45 6.78
CA SER A 164 36.14 7.39 6.23
C SER A 164 35.12 6.92 7.25
N ASP A 165 34.64 7.84 8.09
CA ASP A 165 33.27 7.73 8.60
C ASP A 165 32.35 7.85 7.37
N GLU A 166 31.96 6.70 6.82
CA GLU A 166 30.97 6.64 5.76
C GLU A 166 29.71 7.34 6.24
N ASN A 167 29.42 8.50 5.63
CA ASN A 167 28.23 9.25 5.94
C ASN A 167 27.02 8.39 5.55
N ILE A 168 26.27 7.91 6.54
CA ILE A 168 25.13 7.03 6.31
C ILE A 168 23.99 7.85 5.71
N LEU A 169 23.91 7.85 4.38
CA LEU A 169 22.84 8.48 3.62
C LEU A 169 21.64 7.53 3.54
N LEU A 170 20.54 7.94 4.16
CA LEU A 170 19.27 7.21 4.12
C LEU A 170 18.27 7.93 3.25
N THR A 171 17.59 7.15 2.41
CA THR A 171 16.43 7.63 1.67
C THR A 171 15.30 7.94 2.66
N PRO A 172 14.58 9.08 2.51
CA PRO A 172 13.43 9.36 3.36
C PRO A 172 12.42 8.21 3.37
N PRO A 173 11.87 7.83 4.54
CA PRO A 173 10.93 6.73 4.62
C PRO A 173 9.60 7.08 3.96
N VAL A 174 8.93 6.05 3.47
CA VAL A 174 7.54 6.15 3.00
C VAL A 174 6.63 6.23 4.22
N LEU A 175 5.85 7.30 4.30
CA LEU A 175 4.85 7.50 5.34
C LEU A 175 3.48 7.25 4.74
N PHE A 176 2.72 6.32 5.32
CA PHE A 176 1.36 6.02 4.89
C PHE A 176 0.34 6.86 5.64
N SER A 177 -0.67 7.36 4.92
CA SER A 177 -1.96 7.69 5.52
C SER A 177 -2.70 6.42 5.95
N LEU A 178 -3.78 6.57 6.70
CA LEU A 178 -4.60 5.43 7.12
C LEU A 178 -5.18 4.70 5.91
N GLU A 179 -5.68 5.45 4.95
CA GLU A 179 -6.31 4.95 3.72
C GLU A 179 -5.30 4.17 2.88
N GLN A 180 -4.09 4.71 2.72
CA GLN A 180 -3.01 4.01 2.02
C GLN A 180 -2.58 2.73 2.75
N ALA A 181 -2.51 2.77 4.09
CA ALA A 181 -2.19 1.57 4.87
C ALA A 181 -3.26 0.49 4.73
N LEU A 182 -4.55 0.87 4.68
CA LEU A 182 -5.67 -0.05 4.47
C LEU A 182 -5.69 -0.63 3.05
N GLU A 183 -5.29 0.14 2.03
CA GLU A 183 -5.11 -0.36 0.67
C GLU A 183 -3.88 -1.29 0.55
N PHE A 184 -2.83 -1.02 1.33
CA PHE A 184 -1.56 -1.73 1.23
C PHE A 184 -1.58 -3.14 1.83
N ILE A 185 -2.33 -3.36 2.92
CA ILE A 185 -2.30 -4.63 3.65
C ILE A 185 -2.93 -5.79 2.89
N GLU A 186 -2.34 -6.97 3.06
CA GLU A 186 -2.93 -8.23 2.60
C GLU A 186 -3.74 -8.95 3.71
N THR A 187 -4.38 -10.07 3.35
CA THR A 187 -5.24 -10.83 4.27
C THR A 187 -4.53 -11.37 5.50
N ASP A 188 -3.20 -11.55 5.43
CA ASP A 188 -2.36 -12.00 6.54
C ASP A 188 -1.73 -10.84 7.33
N GLU A 189 -2.18 -9.60 7.09
CA GLU A 189 -1.67 -8.37 7.68
C GLU A 189 -2.75 -7.57 8.40
N LEU A 190 -2.30 -6.67 9.28
CA LEU A 190 -3.15 -5.77 10.06
C LEU A 190 -2.54 -4.38 10.10
N VAL A 191 -3.40 -3.36 10.05
CA VAL A 191 -3.05 -1.98 10.37
C VAL A 191 -3.28 -1.77 11.86
N GLU A 192 -2.21 -1.48 12.59
CA GLU A 192 -2.24 -1.08 13.98
C GLU A 192 -2.32 0.44 14.07
N ILE A 193 -3.36 0.96 14.71
CA ILE A 193 -3.65 2.39 14.77
C ILE A 193 -3.60 2.84 16.22
N THR A 194 -2.83 3.90 16.46
CA THR A 194 -2.79 4.64 17.72
C THR A 194 -2.95 6.13 17.40
N PRO A 195 -3.32 6.98 18.37
CA PRO A 195 -3.46 8.42 18.13
C PRO A 195 -2.20 9.09 17.55
N ALA A 196 -1.01 8.52 17.81
CA ALA A 196 0.26 9.09 17.38
C ALA A 196 0.91 8.36 16.18
N LYS A 197 0.54 7.10 15.91
CA LYS A 197 1.22 6.25 14.93
C LYS A 197 0.26 5.29 14.23
N ILE A 198 0.48 5.13 12.93
CA ILE A 198 -0.07 4.06 12.09
C ILE A 198 1.08 3.11 11.79
N ARG A 199 0.89 1.82 12.09
CA ARG A 199 1.87 0.76 11.84
C ARG A 199 1.22 -0.36 11.06
N ILE A 200 2.03 -1.10 10.32
CA ILE A 200 1.60 -2.30 9.60
C ILE A 200 2.34 -3.49 10.22
N ARG A 201 1.63 -4.59 10.44
CA ARG A 201 2.20 -5.82 10.99
C ARG A 201 1.58 -7.04 10.34
N LYS A 202 2.30 -8.16 10.40
CA LYS A 202 1.71 -9.46 10.12
C LYS A 202 0.74 -9.85 11.23
N ARG A 203 -0.30 -10.60 10.86
CA ARG A 203 -1.25 -11.20 11.80
C ARG A 203 -0.49 -12.12 12.76
N GLN A 204 0.34 -13.01 12.21
CA GLN A 204 1.29 -13.84 12.96
C GLN A 204 2.64 -13.13 13.06
N LEU A 205 3.03 -12.79 14.29
CA LEU A 205 4.25 -12.03 14.54
C LEU A 205 5.52 -12.87 14.33
N ASN A 206 5.47 -14.12 14.80
CA ASN A 206 6.62 -15.02 14.74
C ASN A 206 6.77 -15.60 13.32
N GLU A 207 8.01 -15.68 12.83
CA GLU A 207 8.27 -16.23 11.50
C GLU A 207 7.88 -17.71 11.39
N THR A 208 8.13 -18.48 12.43
CA THR A 208 7.79 -19.91 12.48
C THR A 208 6.28 -20.12 12.37
N GLU A 209 5.48 -19.27 13.00
CA GLU A 209 4.02 -19.34 12.94
C GLU A 209 3.51 -18.97 11.55
N ARG A 210 4.10 -17.96 10.89
CA ARG A 210 3.78 -17.63 9.48
C ARG A 210 4.03 -18.81 8.55
N LYS A 211 5.20 -19.44 8.67
CA LYS A 211 5.56 -20.63 7.86
C LYS A 211 4.63 -21.82 8.13
N ARG A 212 4.05 -21.92 9.33
CA ARG A 212 3.08 -22.96 9.67
C ARG A 212 1.70 -22.64 9.09
N ALA A 213 1.23 -21.40 9.21
CA ALA A 213 -0.04 -20.95 8.65
C ALA A 213 -0.06 -21.08 7.13
N SER A 214 1.02 -20.66 6.45
CA SER A 214 1.12 -20.75 4.98
C SER A 214 1.12 -22.19 4.44
N ARG A 215 1.35 -23.19 5.29
CA ARG A 215 1.24 -24.62 4.91
C ARG A 215 -0.17 -25.16 5.11
N ALA A 216 -0.91 -24.62 6.09
CA ALA A 216 -2.28 -25.04 6.38
C ALA A 216 -3.29 -24.48 5.37
N ASP A 217 -3.05 -23.29 4.81
CA ASP A 217 -3.91 -22.68 3.79
C ASP A 217 -3.77 -23.34 2.39
N VAL A 218 -2.83 -24.28 2.22
CA VAL A 218 -2.56 -24.98 0.96
C VAL A 218 -3.21 -26.38 0.92
N GLU A 219 -3.73 -26.87 2.05
CA GLU A 219 -4.54 -28.09 2.16
C GLU A 219 -6.05 -27.77 2.06
#